data_AF-A0A6B2JVV2-F1
#
_entry.id   AF-A0A6B2JVV2-F1
#
_cell.length_a   1.000
_cell.length_b   1.000
_cell.length_c   1.000
_cell.angle_alpha   90.00
_cell.angle_beta   90.00
_cell.angle_gamma   90.00
#
_symmetry.space_group_name_H-M   'P 1'
#
loop_
_entity.id
_entity.type
_entity.pdbx_description
1 polymer ?
#
loop_
_entity_poly.entity_id
_entity_poly.type
_entity_poly.pdbx_seq_one_letter_code
_entity_poly.pdbx_strand_id
1 'polypeptide(L)'
;MIVCHCQSITDGDIRSAIDWMRASDPATIITPGKVYRALGKSAECGGCMSLFLDTMRRNDNLRVPVLPRPGRKEEGQTGTCRATTRSSTI
;
A
#
# COMPACT_ATOMS: atom_id res chain seq x y z
N MET A 1 7.46 -7.96 -21.18
CA MET A 1 6.03 -7.83 -21.56
C MET A 1 5.48 -6.50 -21.07
N ILE A 2 4.74 -5.77 -21.90
CA ILE A 2 4.03 -4.57 -21.45
C ILE A 2 2.81 -4.94 -20.60
N VAL A 3 2.67 -4.30 -19.45
CA VAL A 3 1.58 -4.53 -18.48
C VAL A 3 0.57 -3.38 -18.51
N CYS A 4 1.05 -2.13 -18.54
CA CYS A 4 0.20 -0.94 -18.67
C CYS A 4 0.54 -0.19 -19.97
N HIS A 5 -0.44 -0.08 -20.87
CA HIS A 5 -0.28 0.65 -22.12
C HIS A 5 -0.23 2.17 -21.91
N CYS A 6 -1.19 2.75 -21.17
CA CYS A 6 -1.28 4.21 -20.97
C CYS A 6 0.02 4.83 -20.43
N GLN A 7 0.66 4.12 -19.51
CA GLN A 7 1.86 4.60 -18.83
C GLN A 7 3.13 3.93 -19.36
N SER A 8 3.04 3.05 -20.36
CA SER A 8 4.15 2.25 -20.89
C SER A 8 4.98 1.60 -19.76
N ILE A 9 4.32 0.77 -18.95
CA ILE A 9 4.94 0.03 -17.83
C ILE A 9 5.07 -1.43 -18.22
N THR A 10 6.25 -1.99 -18.09
CA THR A 10 6.56 -3.39 -18.35
C THR A 10 6.58 -4.24 -17.08
N ASP A 11 6.58 -5.56 -17.23
CA ASP A 11 6.81 -6.48 -16.11
C ASP A 11 8.18 -6.27 -15.45
N GLY A 12 9.20 -5.93 -16.24
CA GLY A 12 10.54 -5.62 -15.76
C GLY A 12 10.56 -4.38 -14.86
N ASP A 13 9.80 -3.34 -15.22
CA ASP A 13 9.67 -2.13 -14.40
C ASP A 13 9.02 -2.44 -13.05
N ILE A 14 7.95 -3.24 -13.06
CA ILE A 14 7.25 -3.66 -11.83
C ILE A 14 8.18 -4.47 -10.92
N ARG A 15 8.92 -5.44 -11.48
CA ARG A 15 9.86 -6.26 -10.70
C ARG A 15 10.99 -5.43 -10.11
N SER A 16 11.63 -4.59 -10.94
CA SER A 16 12.71 -3.70 -10.49
C SER A 16 12.26 -2.74 -9.39
N ALA A 17 11.04 -2.18 -9.51
CA ALA A 17 10.47 -1.31 -8.48
C ALA A 17 10.19 -2.06 -7.16
N ILE A 18 9.67 -3.29 -7.22
CA ILE A 18 9.46 -4.13 -6.03
C ILE A 18 10.80 -4.44 -5.35
N ASP A 19 11.80 -4.85 -6.12
CA ASP A 19 13.12 -5.24 -5.60
C ASP A 19 13.81 -4.04 -4.95
N TRP A 20 13.76 -2.86 -5.58
CA TRP A 20 14.28 -1.63 -5.00
C TRP A 20 13.54 -1.22 -3.72
N MET A 21 12.20 -1.30 -3.71
CA MET A 21 11.40 -0.98 -2.52
C MET A 21 11.73 -1.93 -1.36
N ARG A 22 11.90 -3.23 -1.63
CA ARG A 22 12.23 -4.22 -0.60
C ARG A 22 13.66 -4.07 -0.09
N ALA A 23 14.61 -3.76 -0.97
CA ALA A 23 15.98 -3.45 -0.57
C ALA A 23 16.07 -2.18 0.28
N SER A 24 15.21 -1.19 0.01
CA SER A 24 15.19 0.08 0.72
C SER A 24 14.47 0.00 2.08
N ASP A 25 13.37 -0.75 2.16
CA ASP A 25 12.61 -0.97 3.40
C ASP A 25 12.07 -2.42 3.45
N PRO A 26 12.72 -3.32 4.21
CA PRO A 26 12.31 -4.71 4.33
C PRO A 26 10.89 -4.92 4.90
N ALA A 27 10.37 -3.96 5.67
CA ALA A 27 9.06 -4.06 6.31
C ALA A 27 7.93 -3.39 5.51
N THR A 28 8.25 -2.74 4.39
CA THR A 28 7.26 -1.95 3.66
C THR A 28 6.17 -2.82 3.04
N ILE A 29 4.92 -2.39 3.19
CA ILE A 29 3.80 -2.95 2.41
C ILE A 29 3.89 -2.35 1.01
N ILE A 30 4.13 -3.19 0.00
CA ILE A 30 4.20 -2.78 -1.40
C ILE A 30 2.80 -2.90 -2.01
N THR A 31 2.25 -1.77 -2.45
CA THR A 31 0.94 -1.68 -3.12
C THR A 31 1.12 -1.20 -4.56
N PRO A 32 0.18 -1.45 -5.48
CA PRO A 32 0.26 -0.92 -6.84
C PRO A 32 0.50 0.58 -6.86
N GLY A 33 -0.18 1.34 -5.99
CA GLY A 33 0.01 2.79 -5.87
C GLY A 33 1.43 3.19 -5.49
N LYS A 34 2.12 2.42 -4.64
CA LYS A 34 3.55 2.64 -4.35
C LYS A 34 4.43 2.31 -5.55
N VAL A 35 4.14 1.24 -6.28
CA VAL A 35 4.88 0.90 -7.51
C VAL A 35 4.75 2.04 -8.54
N TYR A 36 3.53 2.54 -8.79
CA TYR A 36 3.31 3.68 -9.67
C TYR A 36 4.15 4.91 -9.24
N ARG A 37 4.10 5.26 -7.95
CA ARG A 37 4.88 6.38 -7.40
C ARG A 37 6.39 6.17 -7.51
N ALA A 38 6.89 4.97 -7.25
CA ALA A 38 8.31 4.63 -7.37
C ALA A 38 8.81 4.77 -8.83
N LEU A 39 7.94 4.48 -9.80
CA LEU A 39 8.22 4.69 -11.23
C LEU A 39 8.01 6.14 -11.69
N GLY A 40 7.56 7.05 -10.80
CA GLY A 40 7.23 8.43 -11.14
C GLY A 40 5.97 8.57 -12.01
N LYS A 41 5.05 7.60 -11.94
CA LYS A 41 3.85 7.52 -12.79
C LYS A 41 2.56 7.53 -11.96
N SER A 42 1.45 7.77 -12.65
CA SER A 42 0.09 7.77 -12.09
C SER A 42 -0.76 6.74 -12.83
N ALA A 43 -1.71 6.10 -12.15
CA ALA A 43 -2.69 5.28 -12.84
C ALA A 43 -3.66 6.18 -13.63
N GLU A 44 -3.92 5.83 -14.89
CA GLU A 44 -4.73 6.66 -15.80
C GLU A 44 -6.09 6.05 -16.10
N CYS A 45 -6.14 4.90 -16.78
CA CYS A 45 -7.40 4.20 -17.09
C CYS A 45 -7.74 3.03 -16.15
N GLY A 46 -6.74 2.53 -15.40
CA GLY A 46 -6.88 1.37 -14.51
C GLY A 46 -7.09 0.00 -15.20
N GLY A 47 -7.25 -0.07 -16.52
CA GLY A 47 -7.55 -1.31 -17.24
C GLY A 47 -6.50 -2.43 -17.12
N CYS A 48 -5.26 -2.07 -16.78
CA CYS A 48 -4.18 -3.03 -16.54
C CYS A 48 -4.18 -3.66 -15.14
N MET A 49 -5.04 -3.21 -14.20
CA MET A 49 -4.88 -3.49 -12.77
C MET A 49 -4.84 -4.99 -12.44
N SER A 50 -5.66 -5.81 -13.10
CA SER A 50 -5.66 -7.26 -12.89
C SER A 50 -4.32 -7.89 -13.29
N LEU A 51 -3.79 -7.54 -14.48
CA LEU A 51 -2.49 -8.02 -14.96
C LEU A 51 -1.34 -7.45 -14.12
N PHE A 52 -1.46 -6.20 -13.67
CA PHE A 52 -0.50 -5.54 -12.80
C PHE A 52 -0.37 -6.27 -11.47
N LEU A 53 -1.50 -6.55 -10.81
CA LEU A 53 -1.54 -7.31 -9.56
C LEU A 53 -1.04 -8.74 -9.74
N ASP A 54 -1.40 -9.40 -10.84
CA ASP A 54 -0.88 -10.73 -11.14
C ASP A 54 0.65 -10.72 -11.32
N THR A 55 1.18 -9.73 -12.03
CA THR A 55 2.62 -9.54 -12.20
C THR A 55 3.32 -9.28 -10.86
N MET A 56 2.72 -8.47 -9.98
CA MET A 56 3.25 -8.24 -8.63
C MET A 56 3.29 -9.54 -7.80
N ARG A 57 2.21 -10.34 -7.82
CA ARG A 57 2.08 -11.57 -7.03
C ARG A 57 3.08 -12.65 -7.42
N ARG A 58 3.58 -12.63 -8.66
CA ARG A 58 4.61 -13.55 -9.15
C ARG A 58 6.02 -13.20 -8.63
N ASN A 59 6.21 -12.05 -7.97
CA ASN A 59 7.50 -11.68 -7.38
C ASN A 59 7.53 -12.09 -5.89
N ASP A 60 8.50 -12.94 -5.52
CA ASP A 60 8.68 -13.43 -4.17
C ASP A 60 8.99 -12.33 -3.14
N ASN A 61 9.60 -11.22 -3.58
CA ASN A 61 9.92 -10.05 -2.75
C ASN A 61 8.68 -9.24 -2.33
N LEU A 62 7.49 -9.59 -2.84
CA LEU A 62 6.25 -8.95 -2.42
C LEU A 62 5.87 -9.34 -0.98
N ARG A 63 6.28 -10.51 -0.50
CA ARG A 63 5.93 -11.00 0.83
C ARG A 63 6.59 -10.14 1.91
N VAL A 64 5.82 -9.78 2.93
CA VAL A 64 6.30 -8.99 4.07
C VAL A 64 6.51 -9.93 5.26
N PRO A 65 7.61 -9.78 6.03
CA PRO A 65 7.79 -10.53 7.27
C PRO A 65 6.62 -10.29 8.23
N VAL A 66 6.06 -11.36 8.77
CA VAL A 66 5.00 -11.25 9.80
C VAL A 66 5.67 -10.78 11.09
N LEU A 67 5.51 -9.50 11.41
CA LEU A 67 5.97 -8.97 12.69
C LEU A 67 5.04 -9.48 13.80
N PRO A 68 5.59 -9.85 14.98
CA PRO A 68 4.78 -10.17 16.15
C PRO A 68 3.85 -9.02 16.46
N ARG A 69 2.56 -9.31 16.68
CA ARG A 69 1.61 -8.26 17.10
C ARG A 69 2.13 -7.64 18.40
N PRO A 70 2.30 -6.31 18.47
CA PRO A 70 2.65 -5.68 19.74
C PRO A 70 1.55 -6.00 20.74
N GLY A 71 1.94 -6.54 21.90
CA GLY A 71 1.01 -6.82 23.00
C GLY A 71 0.35 -5.51 23.42
N ARG A 72 -0.99 -5.49 23.43
CA ARG A 72 -1.76 -4.36 23.95
C ARG A 72 -1.37 -4.16 25.43
N LYS A 73 -0.73 -3.05 25.76
CA LYS A 73 -0.70 -2.59 27.16
C LYS A 73 -2.09 -2.05 27.47
N GLU A 74 -2.76 -2.62 28.47
CA GLU A 74 -4.02 -2.09 29.00
C GLU A 74 -3.72 -0.81 29.77
N GLU A 75 -3.61 0.32 29.08
CA GLU A 75 -3.66 1.63 29.73
C GLU A 75 -5.14 2.03 29.83
N GLY A 76 -5.70 1.87 31.03
CA GLY A 76 -7.06 2.25 31.38
C GLY A 76 -7.29 3.74 31.16
N GLN A 77 -7.86 4.09 30.01
CA GLN A 77 -8.26 5.45 29.67
C GLN A 77 -9.75 5.61 30.01
N THR A 78 -10.03 5.95 31.27
CA THR A 78 -11.33 6.49 31.68
C THR A 78 -11.45 7.92 31.16
N GLY A 79 -11.62 8.05 29.84
CA GLY A 79 -11.99 9.31 29.21
C GLY A 79 -13.51 9.39 29.17
N THR A 80 -14.09 10.20 30.06
CA THR A 80 -15.49 10.62 29.88
C THR A 80 -15.56 11.37 28.55
N CYS A 81 -16.33 10.84 27.59
CA CYS A 81 -16.66 11.55 26.37
C CYS A 81 -17.30 12.88 26.74
N ARG A 82 -16.55 13.99 26.66
CA ARG A 82 -17.09 15.35 26.69
C ARG A 82 -17.79 15.63 25.34
N ALA A 83 -18.87 14.91 25.07
CA ALA A 83 -19.85 15.39 24.11
C ALA A 83 -20.49 16.62 24.75
N THR A 84 -20.07 17.82 24.35
CA THR A 84 -20.79 19.04 24.69
C THR A 84 -22.17 18.95 24.08
N THR A 85 -23.19 18.77 24.92
CA THR A 85 -24.59 18.88 24.53
C THR A 85 -24.78 20.25 23.89
N ARG A 86 -24.95 20.29 22.56
CA ARG A 86 -25.56 21.45 21.90
C ARG A 86 -26.98 21.53 22.43
N SER A 87 -27.19 22.39 23.41
CA SER A 87 -28.53 22.72 23.91
C SER A 87 -29.23 23.48 22.79
N SER A 88 -30.01 22.76 21.98
CA SER A 88 -30.97 23.35 21.06
C SER A 88 -32.12 23.92 21.86
N THR A 89 -32.07 25.20 22.17
CA THR A 89 -33.23 25.94 22.68
C THR A 89 -34.14 26.29 21.50
N ILE A 90 -35.43 25.99 21.67
CA ILE A 90 -36.58 26.37 20.83
C ILE A 90 -36.62 27.88 20.59
#